data_AF-A0A6U6G9N1-F1
#
_entry.id   AF-A0A6U6G9N1-F1
#
_cell.length_a   1.000
_cell.length_b   1.000
_cell.length_c   1.000
_cell.angle_alpha   90.00
_cell.angle_beta   90.00
_cell.angle_gamma   90.00
#
_symmetry.space_group_name_H-M   'P 1'
#
loop_
_entity.id
_entity.type
_entity.pdbx_description
1 polymer ?
#
loop_
_entity_poly.entity_id
_entity_poly.type
_entity_poly.pdbx_seq_one_letter_code
_entity_poly.pdbx_strand_id
1 'polypeptide(L)'
;TLRSGLRNFIAASLVLDDLGHAARGVRLDSGDLAYLSVEVDATFLSVAEKFQDRDFFRNLDIVASNDINEEVLHSLNKQGHRITVFGIGTNLVTCQAQPALGCVYKLVEAGGKPRIKLSQDIEKVLIPGRKVPYRLFGTAGWPLLDVMVGADEEARGDHPKEGQRMMCRHPFLEQKRAAVTGRRVERLHRLVFDGNEGGVRVEAPDLNAAKNYVAEQLRHMRPDILRHVNPAAYKVSVSDQLFKFLHHLWQVETPVVELH
;
A
#
# COMPACT_ATOMS: atom_id res chain seq x y z
N THR A 1 9.05 25.04 25.82
CA THR A 1 7.65 24.90 25.39
C THR A 1 6.66 25.49 26.39
N LEU A 2 6.34 24.82 27.50
CA LEU A 2 5.22 25.20 28.39
C LEU A 2 5.40 26.54 29.15
N ARG A 3 6.62 26.82 29.64
CA ARG A 3 6.89 28.02 30.46
C ARG A 3 7.04 29.33 29.68
N SER A 4 7.13 29.27 28.35
CA SER A 4 7.41 30.44 27.51
C SER A 4 6.56 30.41 26.24
N GLY A 5 6.92 29.57 25.26
CA GLY A 5 6.24 29.50 23.95
C GLY A 5 4.72 29.40 24.02
N LEU A 6 4.19 28.51 24.86
CA LEU A 6 2.73 28.35 25.01
C LEU A 6 2.06 29.60 25.59
N ARG A 7 2.68 30.23 26.60
CA ARG A 7 2.15 31.46 27.21
C ARG A 7 2.17 32.64 26.24
N ASN A 8 3.26 32.78 25.49
CA ASN A 8 3.38 33.81 24.47
C ASN A 8 2.35 33.60 23.34
N PHE A 9 2.13 32.35 22.94
CA PHE A 9 1.11 32.00 21.95
C PHE A 9 -0.30 32.39 22.43
N ILE A 10 -0.66 32.07 23.69
CA ILE A 10 -1.98 32.43 24.24
C ILE A 10 -2.17 33.95 24.25
N ALA A 11 -1.17 34.70 24.73
CA ALA A 11 -1.22 36.16 24.77
C ALA A 11 -1.38 36.76 23.36
N ALA A 12 -0.58 36.29 22.39
CA ALA A 12 -0.69 36.73 21.01
C ALA A 12 -2.04 36.35 20.38
N SER A 13 -2.55 35.15 20.67
CA SER A 13 -3.83 34.67 20.13
C SER A 13 -5.01 35.50 20.62
N LEU A 14 -4.99 35.94 21.88
CA LEU A 14 -6.02 36.83 22.42
C LEU A 14 -6.01 38.20 21.71
N VAL A 15 -4.83 38.80 21.52
CA VAL A 15 -4.70 40.08 20.81
C VAL A 15 -5.12 39.95 19.34
N LEU A 16 -4.76 38.84 18.69
CA LEU A 16 -5.18 38.59 17.30
C LEU A 16 -6.70 38.45 17.20
N ASP A 17 -7.34 37.78 18.14
CA ASP A 17 -8.79 37.63 18.18
C ASP A 17 -9.50 38.98 18.37
N ASP A 18 -8.98 39.85 19.25
CA ASP A 18 -9.48 41.23 19.42
C ASP A 18 -9.38 42.06 18.11
N LEU A 19 -8.43 41.70 17.22
CA LEU A 19 -8.26 42.30 15.90
C LEU A 19 -9.06 41.59 14.79
N GLY A 20 -9.87 40.57 15.13
CA GLY A 20 -10.68 39.80 14.18
C GLY A 20 -9.91 38.69 13.45
N HIS A 21 -8.77 38.25 13.97
CA HIS A 21 -7.96 37.17 13.41
C HIS A 21 -7.97 35.94 14.31
N ALA A 22 -8.21 34.76 13.71
CA ALA A 22 -8.23 33.50 14.45
C ALA A 22 -6.86 32.80 14.41
N ALA A 23 -6.31 32.51 15.60
CA ALA A 23 -5.18 31.59 15.73
C ALA A 23 -5.60 30.17 15.30
N ARG A 24 -4.66 29.42 14.72
CA ARG A 24 -4.93 28.05 14.24
C ARG A 24 -4.43 26.95 15.16
N GLY A 25 -3.32 27.18 15.85
CA GLY A 25 -2.73 26.15 16.70
C GLY A 25 -1.25 26.36 16.96
N VAL A 26 -0.63 25.34 17.55
CA VAL A 26 0.81 25.31 17.88
C VAL A 26 1.49 24.13 17.23
N ARG A 27 2.81 24.25 17.04
CA ARG A 27 3.68 23.15 16.59
C ARG A 27 4.61 22.69 17.70
N LEU A 28 4.67 21.40 17.93
CA LEU A 28 5.63 20.68 18.76
C LEU A 28 6.62 19.97 17.86
N ASP A 29 7.92 20.25 17.99
CA ASP A 29 8.99 19.70 17.15
C ASP A 29 10.15 19.07 17.93
N SER A 30 10.01 18.94 19.25
CA SER A 30 11.03 18.37 20.13
C SER A 30 10.46 18.02 21.51
N GLY A 31 11.22 17.23 22.27
CA GLY A 31 10.83 16.75 23.59
C GLY A 31 9.82 15.60 23.55
N ASP A 32 9.21 15.33 24.71
CA ASP A 32 8.16 14.31 24.82
C ASP A 32 6.86 14.82 24.21
N LEU A 33 6.60 14.45 22.96
CA LEU A 33 5.44 14.91 22.20
C LEU A 33 4.11 14.48 22.82
N ALA A 34 4.04 13.29 23.44
CA ALA A 34 2.81 12.82 24.08
C ALA A 34 2.48 13.70 25.29
N TYR A 35 3.42 13.82 26.23
CA TYR A 35 3.27 14.67 27.41
C TYR A 35 2.98 16.13 27.03
N LEU A 36 3.79 16.71 26.14
CA LEU A 36 3.65 18.10 25.74
C LEU A 36 2.29 18.37 25.07
N SER A 37 1.78 17.45 24.25
CA SER A 37 0.47 17.63 23.63
C SER A 37 -0.66 17.66 24.66
N VAL A 38 -0.60 16.80 25.68
CA VAL A 38 -1.60 16.75 26.76
C VAL A 38 -1.59 18.03 27.58
N GLU A 39 -0.41 18.53 27.95
CA GLU A 39 -0.27 19.78 28.71
C GLU A 39 -0.73 21.01 27.93
N VAL A 40 -0.44 21.04 26.61
CA VAL A 40 -0.92 22.11 25.72
C VAL A 40 -2.45 22.10 25.63
N ASP A 41 -3.05 20.93 25.39
CA ASP A 41 -4.50 20.75 25.32
C ASP A 41 -5.19 21.16 26.62
N ALA A 42 -4.69 20.69 27.77
CA ALA A 42 -5.20 21.06 29.08
C ALA A 42 -5.11 22.58 29.33
N THR A 43 -4.03 23.23 28.87
CA THR A 43 -3.89 24.67 28.98
C THR A 43 -4.89 25.40 28.09
N PHE A 44 -5.10 24.95 26.84
CA PHE A 44 -6.09 25.54 25.94
C PHE A 44 -7.50 25.44 26.51
N LEU A 45 -7.87 24.29 27.07
CA LEU A 45 -9.16 24.10 27.75
C LEU A 45 -9.32 25.06 28.94
N SER A 46 -8.29 25.19 29.78
CA SER A 46 -8.31 26.11 30.92
C SER A 46 -8.47 27.57 30.50
N VAL A 47 -7.83 27.98 29.40
CA VAL A 47 -8.01 29.33 28.84
C VAL A 47 -9.42 29.53 28.33
N ALA A 48 -9.97 28.57 27.58
CA ALA A 48 -11.35 28.64 27.08
C ALA A 48 -12.38 28.73 28.23
N GLU A 49 -12.16 28.01 29.33
CA GLU A 49 -13.04 28.08 30.50
C GLU A 49 -12.96 29.41 31.24
N LYS A 50 -11.75 29.99 31.29
CA LYS A 50 -11.52 31.28 31.96
C LYS A 50 -12.08 32.46 31.16
N PHE A 51 -12.01 32.39 29.84
CA PHE A 51 -12.48 33.43 28.92
C PHE A 51 -13.68 32.90 28.14
N GLN A 52 -14.88 33.04 28.72
CA GLN A 52 -16.13 32.46 28.21
C GLN A 52 -16.50 32.91 26.79
N ASP A 53 -15.92 34.01 26.30
CA ASP A 53 -16.08 34.57 24.96
C ASP A 53 -14.95 34.16 23.99
N ARG A 54 -14.11 33.20 24.38
CA ARG A 54 -12.92 32.74 23.62
C ARG A 54 -12.91 31.22 23.44
N ASP A 55 -14.06 30.64 23.11
CA ASP A 55 -14.22 29.20 22.88
C ASP A 55 -13.35 28.63 21.74
N PHE A 56 -12.78 29.49 20.87
CA PHE A 56 -11.89 29.04 19.80
C PHE A 56 -10.65 28.30 20.32
N PHE A 57 -10.23 28.54 21.56
CA PHE A 57 -9.13 27.78 22.18
C PHE A 57 -9.41 26.28 22.25
N ARG A 58 -10.69 25.84 22.26
CA ARG A 58 -11.08 24.42 22.23
C ARG A 58 -10.84 23.75 20.89
N ASN A 59 -10.65 24.53 19.82
CA ASN A 59 -10.55 24.05 18.44
C ASN A 59 -9.17 24.33 17.81
N LEU A 60 -8.16 24.63 18.63
CA LEU A 60 -6.81 24.87 18.17
C LEU A 60 -6.10 23.56 17.84
N ASP A 61 -5.37 23.55 16.73
CA ASP A 61 -4.57 22.41 16.33
C ASP A 61 -3.30 22.26 17.18
N ILE A 62 -2.95 21.01 17.47
CA ILE A 62 -1.67 20.64 18.04
C ILE A 62 -0.94 19.83 16.98
N VAL A 63 -0.04 20.49 16.27
CA VAL A 63 0.76 19.86 15.21
C VAL A 63 2.02 19.26 15.82
N ALA A 64 2.27 17.97 15.60
CA ALA A 64 3.54 17.35 15.95
C ALA A 64 4.37 17.06 14.69
N SER A 65 5.64 17.38 14.76
CA SER A 65 6.66 17.02 13.77
C SER A 65 7.93 16.59 14.50
N ASN A 66 8.90 16.01 13.79
CA ASN A 66 10.22 15.51 14.26
C ASN A 66 10.33 13.98 14.30
N ASP A 67 11.05 13.41 13.33
CA ASP A 67 11.38 11.98 13.20
C ASP A 67 10.23 11.01 13.46
N ILE A 68 9.03 11.41 13.08
CA ILE A 68 7.83 10.60 13.23
C ILE A 68 7.87 9.49 12.18
N ASN A 69 7.70 8.25 12.63
CA ASN A 69 7.53 7.05 11.81
C ASN A 69 6.35 6.23 12.37
N GLU A 70 6.07 5.07 11.78
CA GLU A 70 4.96 4.20 12.15
C GLU A 70 5.04 3.72 13.61
N GLU A 71 6.24 3.39 14.10
CA GLU A 71 6.46 2.96 15.49
C GLU A 71 6.17 4.08 16.49
N VAL A 72 6.66 5.29 16.19
CA VAL A 72 6.39 6.50 16.99
C VAL A 72 4.90 6.78 17.01
N LEU A 73 4.21 6.76 15.86
CA LEU A 73 2.75 6.93 15.80
C LEU A 73 2.02 5.91 16.68
N HIS A 74 2.43 4.64 16.64
CA HIS A 74 1.81 3.61 17.48
C HIS A 74 2.06 3.85 18.98
N SER A 75 3.28 4.26 19.34
CA SER A 75 3.65 4.60 20.71
C SER A 75 2.86 5.80 21.24
N LEU A 76 2.75 6.86 20.44
CA LEU A 76 1.96 8.03 20.80
C LEU A 76 0.50 7.64 21.03
N ASN A 77 -0.11 6.87 20.14
CA ASN A 77 -1.51 6.45 20.27
C ASN A 77 -1.76 5.66 21.56
N LYS A 78 -0.81 4.81 21.98
CA LYS A 78 -0.87 4.08 23.26
C LYS A 78 -0.78 4.99 24.48
N GLN A 79 -0.08 6.11 24.37
CA GLN A 79 0.12 7.07 25.44
C GLN A 79 -1.03 8.09 25.58
N GLY A 80 -2.01 8.07 24.67
CA GLY A 80 -3.17 8.96 24.73
C GLY A 80 -2.84 10.43 24.46
N HIS A 81 -1.96 10.70 23.49
CA HIS A 81 -1.62 12.06 23.07
C HIS A 81 -2.84 12.91 22.67
N ARG A 82 -2.66 14.23 22.62
CA ARG A 82 -3.66 15.21 22.12
C ARG A 82 -3.30 15.89 20.80
N ILE A 83 -2.25 15.41 20.13
CA ILE A 83 -1.85 15.84 18.78
C ILE A 83 -3.01 15.67 17.79
N THR A 84 -3.34 16.72 17.03
CA THR A 84 -4.41 16.72 16.01
C THR A 84 -3.86 16.54 14.59
N VAL A 85 -2.62 16.95 14.34
CA VAL A 85 -1.98 16.90 13.02
C VAL A 85 -0.55 16.37 13.13
N PHE A 86 -0.18 15.45 12.23
CA PHE A 86 1.18 14.92 12.12
C PHE A 86 1.89 15.46 10.88
N GLY A 87 3.01 16.15 11.08
CA GLY A 87 3.94 16.54 10.03
C GLY A 87 5.07 15.51 9.90
N ILE A 88 4.95 14.61 8.93
CA ILE A 88 5.93 13.54 8.68
C ILE A 88 6.79 13.92 7.47
N GLY A 89 8.09 14.12 7.72
CA GLY A 89 9.08 14.46 6.70
C GLY A 89 9.87 13.24 6.24
N THR A 90 11.14 13.18 6.65
CA THR A 90 12.17 12.25 6.16
C THR A 90 11.72 10.80 6.05
N ASN A 91 11.09 10.24 7.10
CA ASN A 91 10.64 8.84 7.09
C ASN A 91 9.68 8.52 5.94
N LEU A 92 8.74 9.43 5.65
CA LEU A 92 7.73 9.26 4.60
C LEU A 92 8.32 9.48 3.21
N VAL A 93 9.07 10.56 3.00
CA VAL A 93 9.55 10.93 1.65
C VAL A 93 10.72 10.07 1.17
N THR A 94 11.52 9.53 2.09
CA THR A 94 12.66 8.66 1.73
C THR A 94 12.33 7.17 1.84
N CYS A 95 11.13 6.82 2.34
CA CYS A 95 10.77 5.45 2.72
C CYS A 95 11.87 4.80 3.58
N GLN A 96 12.30 5.47 4.65
CA GLN A 96 13.57 5.19 5.33
C GLN A 96 13.81 3.71 5.72
N ALA A 97 12.74 2.99 6.11
CA ALA A 97 12.82 1.57 6.43
C ALA A 97 13.13 0.68 5.20
N GLN A 98 12.67 1.08 4.02
CA GLN A 98 12.92 0.40 2.76
C GLN A 98 12.92 1.41 1.59
N PRO A 99 14.06 2.07 1.31
CA PRO A 99 14.13 3.18 0.35
C PRO A 99 13.98 2.75 -1.12
N ALA A 100 13.91 1.43 -1.38
CA ALA A 100 13.75 0.86 -2.71
C ALA A 100 12.74 -0.28 -2.72
N LEU A 101 11.83 -0.28 -3.70
CA LEU A 101 10.83 -1.33 -3.86
C LEU A 101 11.39 -2.62 -4.49
N GLY A 102 12.48 -2.53 -5.24
CA GLY A 102 13.08 -3.69 -5.93
C GLY A 102 12.38 -4.09 -7.23
N CYS A 103 11.67 -3.17 -7.89
CA CYS A 103 11.04 -3.44 -9.19
C CYS A 103 12.06 -3.80 -10.27
N VAL A 104 11.68 -4.71 -11.17
CA VAL A 104 12.52 -5.16 -12.29
C VAL A 104 11.75 -5.12 -13.61
N TYR A 105 12.45 -4.78 -14.68
CA TYR A 105 11.98 -4.98 -16.05
C TYR A 105 12.69 -6.18 -16.68
N LYS A 106 11.94 -7.10 -17.27
CA LYS A 106 12.47 -8.35 -17.84
C LYS A 106 11.75 -8.73 -19.13
N LEU A 107 12.52 -9.23 -20.09
CA LEU A 107 11.99 -9.82 -21.32
C LEU A 107 11.38 -11.19 -21.01
N VAL A 108 10.10 -11.37 -21.32
CA VAL A 108 9.36 -12.64 -21.12
C VAL A 108 9.14 -13.40 -22.43
N GLU A 109 9.23 -12.73 -23.58
CA GLU A 109 8.95 -13.28 -24.91
C GLU A 109 9.61 -12.42 -25.98
N ALA A 110 10.18 -13.05 -27.01
CA ALA A 110 10.74 -12.36 -28.18
C ALA A 110 10.50 -13.17 -29.46
N GLY A 111 9.94 -12.54 -30.49
CA GLY A 111 9.60 -13.20 -31.76
C GLY A 111 8.62 -14.36 -31.58
N GLY A 112 7.64 -14.22 -30.67
CA GLY A 112 6.68 -15.27 -30.30
C GLY A 112 7.28 -16.43 -29.51
N LYS A 113 8.57 -16.38 -29.13
CA LYS A 113 9.23 -17.41 -28.33
C LYS A 113 9.36 -16.96 -26.88
N PRO A 114 8.79 -17.70 -25.92
CA PRO A 114 8.95 -17.43 -24.49
C PRO A 114 10.43 -17.44 -24.08
N ARG A 115 10.79 -16.57 -23.13
CA ARG A 115 12.15 -16.45 -22.59
C ARG A 115 12.11 -16.73 -21.09
N ILE A 116 13.05 -17.55 -20.63
CA ILE A 116 13.31 -17.79 -19.22
C ILE A 116 14.74 -17.37 -18.92
N LYS A 117 14.95 -16.74 -17.76
CA LYS A 117 16.27 -16.52 -17.21
C LYS A 117 16.43 -17.45 -16.01
N LEU A 118 17.40 -18.36 -16.11
CA LEU A 118 17.76 -19.23 -15.00
C LEU A 118 18.63 -18.47 -14.00
N SER A 119 18.46 -18.82 -12.73
CA SER A 119 19.26 -18.31 -11.64
C SER A 119 19.47 -19.45 -10.64
N GLN A 120 20.59 -19.42 -9.92
CA GLN A 120 20.81 -20.29 -8.77
C GLN A 120 19.81 -20.02 -7.64
N ASP A 121 19.25 -18.80 -7.63
CA ASP A 121 18.19 -18.40 -6.72
C ASP A 121 16.83 -18.60 -7.40
N ILE A 122 16.03 -19.53 -6.88
CA ILE A 122 14.71 -19.89 -7.39
C ILE A 122 13.79 -18.66 -7.45
N GLU A 123 13.90 -17.74 -6.50
CA GLU A 123 13.07 -16.53 -6.46
C GLU A 123 13.39 -15.56 -7.61
N LYS A 124 14.56 -15.70 -8.23
CA LYS A 124 14.99 -14.89 -9.38
C LYS A 124 14.71 -15.55 -10.72
N VAL A 125 14.12 -16.75 -10.73
CA VAL A 125 13.68 -17.40 -11.96
C VAL A 125 12.45 -16.66 -12.49
N LEU A 126 12.51 -16.33 -13.77
CA LEU A 126 11.45 -15.57 -14.42
C LEU A 126 10.31 -16.49 -14.88
N ILE A 127 9.06 -16.07 -14.65
CA ILE A 127 7.90 -16.74 -15.27
C ILE A 127 7.87 -16.37 -16.76
N PRO A 128 8.00 -17.32 -17.69
CA PRO A 128 8.13 -17.06 -19.12
C PRO A 128 6.81 -16.63 -19.78
N GLY A 129 6.90 -16.15 -21.03
CA GLY A 129 5.77 -15.88 -21.92
C GLY A 129 4.94 -14.65 -21.57
N ARG A 130 4.07 -14.21 -22.49
CA ARG A 130 3.06 -13.20 -22.18
C ARG A 130 2.02 -13.74 -21.19
N LYS A 131 1.60 -12.90 -20.25
CA LYS A 131 0.70 -13.28 -19.15
C LYS A 131 -0.41 -12.25 -18.94
N VAL A 132 -1.55 -12.72 -18.45
CA VAL A 132 -2.69 -11.90 -18.05
C VAL A 132 -3.02 -12.19 -16.58
N PRO A 133 -2.87 -11.20 -15.68
CA PRO A 133 -3.18 -11.37 -14.28
C PRO A 133 -4.67 -11.10 -13.98
N TYR A 134 -5.21 -11.91 -13.08
CA TYR A 134 -6.58 -11.85 -12.57
C TYR A 134 -6.59 -11.84 -11.06
N ARG A 135 -7.52 -11.12 -10.46
CA ARG A 135 -7.86 -11.21 -9.04
C ARG A 135 -9.12 -12.02 -8.84
N LEU A 136 -9.06 -13.01 -7.95
CA LEU A 136 -10.20 -13.85 -7.60
C LEU A 136 -10.75 -13.44 -6.24
N PHE A 137 -12.05 -13.16 -6.17
CA PHE A 137 -12.73 -12.76 -4.94
C PHE A 137 -13.52 -13.91 -4.34
N GLY A 138 -13.55 -13.98 -3.01
CA GLY A 138 -14.31 -14.96 -2.26
C GLY A 138 -15.77 -14.57 -2.07
N THR A 139 -16.53 -15.45 -1.41
CA THR A 139 -17.94 -15.20 -1.05
C THR A 139 -18.12 -14.00 -0.13
N ALA A 140 -17.13 -13.74 0.74
CA ALA A 140 -17.15 -12.60 1.64
C ALA A 140 -16.75 -11.26 0.97
N GLY A 141 -16.56 -11.23 -0.36
CA GLY A 141 -16.23 -10.01 -1.12
C GLY A 141 -14.75 -9.63 -1.12
N TRP A 142 -13.91 -10.29 -0.33
CA TRP A 142 -12.47 -10.03 -0.25
C TRP A 142 -11.68 -10.73 -1.36
N PRO A 143 -10.55 -10.13 -1.83
CA PRO A 143 -9.57 -10.82 -2.66
C PRO A 143 -9.02 -12.07 -1.96
N LEU A 144 -9.02 -13.21 -2.65
CA LEU A 144 -8.42 -14.45 -2.16
C LEU A 144 -6.96 -14.58 -2.59
N LEU A 145 -6.71 -14.30 -3.88
CA LEU A 145 -5.41 -14.36 -4.53
C LEU A 145 -5.44 -13.62 -5.87
N ASP A 146 -4.25 -13.32 -6.39
CA ASP A 146 -4.04 -12.97 -7.78
C ASP A 146 -3.45 -14.19 -8.52
N VAL A 147 -3.92 -14.46 -9.75
CA VAL A 147 -3.48 -15.56 -10.61
C VAL A 147 -3.04 -15.03 -11.97
N MET A 148 -1.86 -15.42 -12.42
CA MET A 148 -1.38 -15.19 -13.78
C MET A 148 -1.75 -16.36 -14.68
N VAL A 149 -2.28 -16.03 -15.85
CA VAL A 149 -2.68 -16.97 -16.92
C VAL A 149 -1.84 -16.68 -18.16
N GLY A 150 -1.46 -17.71 -18.91
CA GLY A 150 -0.73 -17.51 -20.17
C GLY A 150 -1.60 -16.78 -21.20
N ALA A 151 -1.02 -15.90 -22.03
CA ALA A 151 -1.79 -15.17 -23.03
C ALA A 151 -2.49 -16.08 -24.06
N ASP A 152 -1.90 -17.23 -24.39
CA ASP A 152 -2.52 -18.21 -25.27
C ASP A 152 -3.65 -18.98 -24.57
N GLU A 153 -3.52 -19.23 -23.27
CA GLU A 153 -4.59 -19.82 -22.44
C GLU A 153 -5.79 -18.87 -22.40
N GLU A 154 -5.51 -17.59 -22.13
CA GLU A 154 -6.49 -16.52 -22.17
C GLU A 154 -7.23 -16.47 -23.51
N ALA A 155 -6.50 -16.49 -24.63
CA ALA A 155 -7.07 -16.40 -25.98
C ALA A 155 -7.99 -17.61 -26.33
N ARG A 156 -7.72 -18.78 -25.74
CA ARG A 156 -8.60 -19.96 -25.85
C ARG A 156 -9.82 -19.92 -24.93
N GLY A 157 -9.90 -18.93 -24.04
CA GLY A 157 -10.95 -18.83 -23.03
C GLY A 157 -10.69 -19.69 -21.78
N ASP A 158 -9.45 -20.17 -21.58
CA ASP A 158 -8.99 -20.95 -20.42
C ASP A 158 -8.56 -20.05 -19.24
N HIS A 159 -9.27 -18.95 -19.04
CA HIS A 159 -9.03 -17.99 -17.97
C HIS A 159 -10.04 -18.18 -16.83
N PRO A 160 -9.82 -17.58 -15.65
CA PRO A 160 -10.74 -17.72 -14.54
C PRO A 160 -12.10 -17.10 -14.91
N LYS A 161 -13.18 -17.77 -14.53
CA LYS A 161 -14.56 -17.33 -14.73
C LYS A 161 -15.31 -17.41 -13.42
N GLU A 162 -16.27 -16.52 -13.23
CA GLU A 162 -17.09 -16.50 -12.01
C GLU A 162 -17.83 -17.82 -11.81
N GLY A 163 -17.81 -18.33 -10.59
CA GLY A 163 -18.43 -19.61 -10.23
C GLY A 163 -17.72 -20.86 -10.75
N GLN A 164 -16.65 -20.72 -11.55
CA GLN A 164 -15.89 -21.86 -12.06
C GLN A 164 -14.69 -22.18 -11.17
N ARG A 165 -14.49 -23.48 -10.91
CA ARG A 165 -13.37 -23.97 -10.11
C ARG A 165 -12.09 -24.00 -10.95
N MET A 166 -11.04 -23.36 -10.46
CA MET A 166 -9.72 -23.31 -11.09
C MET A 166 -8.64 -23.81 -10.12
N MET A 167 -7.64 -24.52 -10.64
CA MET A 167 -6.43 -24.84 -9.88
C MET A 167 -5.43 -23.69 -9.98
N CYS A 168 -5.10 -23.09 -8.84
CA CYS A 168 -4.10 -22.05 -8.70
C CYS A 168 -2.87 -22.61 -7.97
N ARG A 169 -1.69 -22.37 -8.51
CA ARG A 169 -0.43 -22.90 -7.96
C ARG A 169 0.55 -21.78 -7.66
N HIS A 170 1.33 -21.95 -6.60
CA HIS A 170 2.54 -21.16 -6.44
C HIS A 170 3.50 -21.47 -7.61
N PRO A 171 4.17 -20.47 -8.21
CA PRO A 171 4.99 -20.68 -9.40
C PRO A 171 6.14 -21.67 -9.20
N PHE A 172 6.67 -21.77 -7.98
CA PHE A 172 7.90 -22.50 -7.69
C PHE A 172 7.81 -23.52 -6.54
N LEU A 173 6.70 -23.52 -5.79
CA LEU A 173 6.56 -24.34 -4.57
C LEU A 173 5.40 -25.30 -4.78
N GLU A 174 5.69 -26.53 -5.20
CA GLU A 174 4.66 -27.49 -5.65
C GLU A 174 3.58 -27.78 -4.60
N GLN A 175 3.98 -27.80 -3.32
CA GLN A 175 3.08 -28.06 -2.20
C GLN A 175 2.07 -26.93 -1.98
N LYS A 176 2.37 -25.70 -2.44
CA LYS A 176 1.49 -24.54 -2.30
C LYS A 176 0.56 -24.45 -3.51
N ARG A 177 -0.60 -25.08 -3.39
CA ARG A 177 -1.65 -25.08 -4.42
C ARG A 177 -3.04 -25.05 -3.79
N ALA A 178 -4.00 -24.47 -4.48
CA ALA A 178 -5.38 -24.39 -4.04
C ALA A 178 -6.34 -24.46 -5.22
N ALA A 179 -7.43 -25.20 -5.06
CA ALA A 179 -8.56 -25.09 -5.97
C ALA A 179 -9.47 -23.94 -5.49
N VAL A 180 -9.65 -22.94 -6.33
CA VAL A 180 -10.39 -21.70 -6.00
C VAL A 180 -11.61 -21.59 -6.90
N THR A 181 -12.74 -21.20 -6.33
CA THR A 181 -13.95 -20.82 -7.06
C THR A 181 -14.22 -19.36 -6.77
N GLY A 182 -13.83 -18.48 -7.69
CA GLY A 182 -14.02 -17.04 -7.54
C GLY A 182 -15.49 -16.66 -7.71
N ARG A 183 -16.05 -15.88 -6.79
CA ARG A 183 -17.41 -15.32 -6.93
C ARG A 183 -17.43 -14.09 -7.82
N ARG A 184 -16.36 -13.31 -7.78
CA ARG A 184 -16.06 -12.24 -8.72
C ARG A 184 -14.66 -12.46 -9.28
N VAL A 185 -14.48 -12.19 -10.56
CA VAL A 185 -13.20 -12.28 -11.25
C VAL A 185 -12.89 -10.93 -11.88
N GLU A 186 -11.70 -10.40 -11.60
CA GLU A 186 -11.29 -9.09 -12.10
C GLU A 186 -9.98 -9.22 -12.88
N ARG A 187 -9.96 -8.77 -14.13
CA ARG A 187 -8.73 -8.66 -14.91
C ARG A 187 -7.95 -7.42 -14.45
N LEU A 188 -6.69 -7.59 -14.07
CA LEU A 188 -5.90 -6.52 -13.45
C LEU A 188 -5.18 -5.62 -14.46
N HIS A 189 -4.76 -6.16 -15.60
CA HIS A 189 -4.11 -5.38 -16.65
C HIS A 189 -5.12 -4.93 -17.71
N ARG A 190 -5.13 -3.62 -17.97
CA ARG A 190 -5.86 -2.96 -19.06
C ARG A 190 -4.90 -2.30 -20.04
N LEU A 191 -5.26 -2.24 -21.31
CA LEU A 191 -4.47 -1.56 -22.34
C LEU A 191 -4.52 -0.05 -22.10
N VAL A 192 -3.37 0.57 -21.80
CA VAL A 192 -3.28 2.02 -21.54
C VAL A 192 -2.67 2.79 -22.72
N PHE A 193 -1.85 2.13 -23.52
CA PHE A 193 -1.15 2.71 -24.65
C PHE A 193 -1.07 1.67 -25.76
N ASP A 194 -1.47 2.06 -26.97
CA ASP A 194 -1.38 1.25 -28.17
C ASP A 194 -0.61 2.02 -29.25
N GLY A 195 0.64 1.63 -29.47
CA GLY A 195 1.49 2.27 -30.46
C GLY A 195 1.05 2.07 -31.90
N ASN A 196 0.26 1.03 -32.19
CA ASN A 196 -0.20 0.73 -33.56
C ASN A 196 -1.41 1.59 -33.95
N GLU A 197 -2.24 1.96 -32.97
CA GLU A 197 -3.44 2.79 -33.16
C GLU A 197 -3.26 4.21 -32.62
N GLY A 198 -2.02 4.69 -32.52
CA GLY A 198 -1.74 6.12 -32.33
C GLY A 198 -1.74 6.63 -30.88
N GLY A 199 -1.67 5.77 -29.87
CA GLY A 199 -1.23 6.19 -28.53
C GLY A 199 -2.17 5.83 -27.36
N VAL A 200 -2.33 6.77 -26.44
CA VAL A 200 -3.01 6.57 -25.14
C VAL A 200 -4.48 6.21 -25.36
N ARG A 201 -4.94 5.15 -24.70
CA ARG A 201 -6.31 4.62 -24.85
C ARG A 201 -7.24 4.95 -23.69
N VAL A 202 -6.68 5.43 -22.58
CA VAL A 202 -7.41 5.62 -21.34
C VAL A 202 -6.95 6.93 -20.72
N GLU A 203 -7.89 7.76 -20.29
CA GLU A 203 -7.59 8.92 -19.48
C GLU A 203 -7.07 8.48 -18.10
N ALA A 204 -5.99 9.12 -17.65
CA ALA A 204 -5.48 8.89 -16.31
C ALA A 204 -6.51 9.43 -15.29
N PRO A 205 -6.80 8.68 -14.21
CA PRO A 205 -7.68 9.19 -13.16
C PRO A 205 -7.05 10.42 -12.52
N ASP A 206 -7.88 11.38 -12.13
CA ASP A 206 -7.42 12.50 -11.31
C ASP A 206 -6.97 12.03 -9.92
N LEU A 207 -6.32 12.92 -9.17
CA LEU A 207 -5.75 12.60 -7.86
C LEU A 207 -6.82 12.14 -6.85
N ASN A 208 -8.03 12.72 -6.87
CA ASN A 208 -9.09 12.35 -5.95
C ASN A 208 -9.68 10.98 -6.31
N ALA A 209 -9.87 10.72 -7.61
CA ALA A 209 -10.29 9.41 -8.09
C ALA A 209 -9.28 8.32 -7.71
N ALA A 210 -7.98 8.58 -7.89
CA ALA A 210 -6.91 7.66 -7.49
C ALA A 210 -6.90 7.42 -5.96
N LYS A 211 -7.03 8.48 -5.16
CA LYS A 211 -7.10 8.38 -3.69
C LYS A 211 -8.31 7.57 -3.22
N ASN A 212 -9.50 7.85 -3.78
CA ASN A 212 -10.74 7.16 -3.44
C ASN A 212 -10.66 5.68 -3.83
N TYR A 213 -10.11 5.39 -5.00
CA TYR A 213 -9.86 4.02 -5.44
C TYR A 213 -8.97 3.26 -4.45
N VAL A 214 -7.82 3.82 -4.06
CA VAL A 214 -6.92 3.16 -3.08
C VAL A 214 -7.62 2.97 -1.73
N ALA A 215 -8.33 3.98 -1.22
CA ALA A 215 -9.07 3.87 0.03
C ALA A 215 -10.15 2.78 -0.03
N GLU A 216 -10.84 2.63 -1.17
CA GLU A 216 -11.79 1.56 -1.41
C GLU A 216 -11.11 0.19 -1.49
N GLN A 217 -9.99 0.06 -2.20
CA GLN A 217 -9.25 -1.20 -2.29
C GLN A 217 -8.73 -1.66 -0.92
N LEU A 218 -8.24 -0.74 -0.08
CA LEU A 218 -7.83 -1.05 1.30
C LEU A 218 -9.03 -1.50 2.15
N ARG A 219 -10.18 -0.82 2.05
CA ARG A 219 -11.40 -1.24 2.76
C ARG A 219 -11.92 -2.62 2.34
N HIS A 220 -11.62 -3.04 1.11
CA HIS A 220 -11.98 -4.34 0.56
C HIS A 220 -10.83 -5.35 0.59
N MET A 221 -9.76 -5.10 1.36
CA MET A 221 -8.69 -6.08 1.59
C MET A 221 -8.86 -6.75 2.96
N ARG A 222 -8.48 -8.04 3.06
CA ARG A 222 -8.64 -8.78 4.31
C ARG A 222 -7.81 -8.12 5.44
N PRO A 223 -8.36 -7.96 6.65
CA PRO A 223 -7.67 -7.29 7.75
C PRO A 223 -6.33 -7.95 8.15
N ASP A 224 -6.20 -9.26 7.99
CA ASP A 224 -4.96 -9.99 8.32
C ASP A 224 -3.79 -9.69 7.37
N ILE A 225 -4.07 -9.22 6.16
CA ILE A 225 -3.06 -8.74 5.20
C ILE A 225 -2.64 -7.30 5.52
N LEU A 226 -3.57 -6.48 6.04
CA LEU A 226 -3.35 -5.06 6.30
C LEU A 226 -2.72 -4.75 7.66
N ARG A 227 -2.65 -5.72 8.57
CA ARG A 227 -2.08 -5.50 9.89
C ARG A 227 -0.62 -5.08 9.80
N HIS A 228 -0.24 -4.12 10.63
CA HIS A 228 1.12 -3.58 10.66
C HIS A 228 2.16 -4.63 11.08
N VAL A 229 1.84 -5.45 12.08
CA VAL A 229 2.76 -6.46 12.63
C VAL A 229 2.48 -7.82 12.02
N ASN A 230 3.51 -8.43 11.42
CA ASN A 230 3.47 -9.77 10.82
C ASN A 230 2.29 -9.99 9.86
N PRO A 231 2.07 -9.16 8.82
CA PRO A 231 0.93 -9.32 7.91
C PRO A 231 0.91 -10.71 7.26
N ALA A 232 -0.30 -11.25 7.03
CA ALA A 232 -0.47 -12.47 6.27
C ALA A 232 -0.03 -12.24 4.81
N ALA A 233 0.76 -13.17 4.27
CA ALA A 233 1.22 -13.07 2.89
C ALA A 233 0.04 -13.17 1.91
N TYR A 234 -0.07 -12.19 1.01
CA TYR A 234 -1.01 -12.25 -0.09
C TYR A 234 -0.55 -13.27 -1.14
N LYS A 235 -1.48 -14.07 -1.64
CA LYS A 235 -1.16 -15.16 -2.56
C LYS A 235 -1.11 -14.63 -3.99
N VAL A 236 0.04 -14.81 -4.64
CA VAL A 236 0.21 -14.64 -6.09
C VAL A 236 0.51 -16.01 -6.70
N SER A 237 -0.29 -16.41 -7.67
CA SER A 237 -0.31 -17.75 -8.25
C SER A 237 -0.20 -17.72 -9.77
N VAL A 238 -0.01 -18.89 -10.36
CA VAL A 238 -0.13 -19.15 -11.80
C VAL A 238 -1.21 -20.20 -12.04
N SER A 239 -1.78 -20.21 -13.24
CA SER A 239 -2.66 -21.30 -13.70
C SER A 239 -1.92 -22.65 -13.70
N ASP A 240 -2.66 -23.75 -13.70
CA ASP A 240 -2.08 -25.10 -13.80
C ASP A 240 -1.31 -25.30 -15.11
N GLN A 241 -1.81 -24.74 -16.23
CA GLN A 241 -1.16 -24.80 -17.54
C GLN A 241 0.15 -23.99 -17.52
N LEU A 242 0.13 -22.74 -17.03
CA LEU A 242 1.33 -21.90 -16.96
C LEU A 242 2.37 -22.45 -16.00
N PHE A 243 1.95 -23.08 -14.89
CA PHE A 243 2.84 -23.79 -13.99
C PHE A 243 3.58 -24.92 -14.71
N LYS A 244 2.85 -25.80 -15.41
CA LYS A 244 3.44 -26.92 -16.17
C LYS A 244 4.38 -26.41 -17.27
N PHE A 245 3.98 -25.34 -17.97
CA PHE A 245 4.80 -24.71 -19.00
C PHE A 245 6.11 -24.15 -18.44
N LEU A 246 6.04 -23.40 -17.33
CA LEU A 246 7.22 -22.88 -16.63
C LEU A 246 8.18 -24.00 -16.24
N HIS A 247 7.69 -25.04 -15.57
CA HIS A 247 8.53 -26.14 -15.09
C HIS A 247 9.13 -26.96 -16.23
N HIS A 248 8.38 -27.18 -17.31
CA HIS A 248 8.89 -27.84 -18.50
C HIS A 248 10.02 -27.02 -19.15
N LEU A 249 9.79 -25.72 -19.39
CA LEU A 249 10.81 -24.85 -19.98
C LEU A 249 12.05 -24.74 -19.09
N TRP A 250 11.86 -24.64 -17.78
CA TRP A 250 12.97 -24.63 -16.83
C TRP A 250 13.77 -25.93 -16.92
N GLN A 251 13.12 -27.09 -16.91
CA GLN A 251 13.82 -28.37 -17.03
C GLN A 251 14.62 -28.49 -18.34
N VAL A 252 14.06 -28.03 -19.47
CA VAL A 252 14.71 -28.08 -20.78
C VAL A 252 15.92 -27.14 -20.87
N GLU A 253 15.82 -25.95 -20.27
CA GLU A 253 16.87 -24.92 -20.36
C GLU A 253 17.95 -25.07 -19.29
N THR A 254 17.73 -25.89 -18.25
CA THR A 254 18.70 -26.10 -17.18
C THR A 254 19.89 -26.91 -17.71
N PRO A 255 21.13 -26.39 -17.63
CA PRO A 255 22.30 -27.14 -18.03
C PRO A 255 22.41 -28.45 -17.24
N VAL A 256 22.62 -29.56 -17.95
CA VAL A 256 22.89 -30.85 -17.33
C VAL A 256 24.37 -30.89 -16.96
N VAL A 257 24.67 -31.07 -15.68
CA VAL A 257 26.04 -31.26 -15.20
C VAL A 257 26.38 -32.74 -15.33
N GLU A 258 27.40 -33.05 -16.14
CA GLU A 258 27.98 -34.39 -16.17
C GLU A 258 28.96 -34.55 -15.01
N LEU A 259 28.67 -35.49 -14.11
CA LEU A 259 29.57 -35.87 -13.02
C LEU A 259 30.38 -37.09 -13.50
N HIS A 260 31.71 -36.95 -13.49
CA HIS A 260 32.68 -37.99 -13.80
C HIS A 260 33.54 -38.29 -12.59
#